data_AF-A0A1A8EXH7-F1
#
_entry.id   AF-A0A1A8EXH7-F1
#
_cell.length_a   1.000
_cell.length_b   1.000
_cell.length_c   1.000
_cell.angle_alpha   90.00
_cell.angle_beta   90.00
_cell.angle_gamma   90.00
#
_symmetry.space_group_name_H-M   'P 1'
#
loop_
_entity.id
_entity.type
_entity.pdbx_description
1 polymer ?
#
loop_
_entity_poly.entity_id
_entity_poly.type
_entity_poly.pdbx_seq_one_letter_code
_entity_poly.pdbx_strand_id
1 'polypeptide(L)'
;CCQVHDKCYSDSMQHPECWPIMDNPYTNFYHYKCDDAHKKITCTKKNDECKMFICECDRKAAECFSKSEWIPEHNHLPRDKCH
;
A
#
# COMPACT_ATOMS: atom_id res chain seq x y z
N CYS A 1 -9.68 -2.01 -4.30
CA CYS A 1 -8.33 -2.08 -3.70
C CYS A 1 -7.58 -0.76 -3.84
N CYS A 2 -7.31 -0.28 -5.07
CA CYS A 2 -6.51 0.94 -5.30
C CYS A 2 -7.05 2.18 -4.58
N GLN A 3 -8.36 2.47 -4.65
CA GLN A 3 -8.94 3.64 -3.95
C GLN A 3 -8.65 3.65 -2.43
N VAL A 4 -8.67 2.49 -1.78
CA VAL A 4 -8.36 2.38 -0.34
C VAL A 4 -6.86 2.55 -0.10
N HIS A 5 -6.02 2.04 -1.01
CA HIS A 5 -4.57 2.22 -0.96
C HIS A 5 -4.17 3.69 -1.16
N ASP A 6 -4.75 4.38 -2.14
CA ASP A 6 -4.54 5.82 -2.39
C ASP A 6 -4.93 6.66 -1.17
N LYS A 7 -6.07 6.33 -0.54
CA LYS A 7 -6.47 6.96 0.72
C LYS A 7 -5.47 6.65 1.83
N CYS A 8 -4.99 5.42 1.93
CA CYS A 8 -4.00 5.02 2.94
C CYS A 8 -2.69 5.81 2.80
N TYR A 9 -2.20 6.02 1.57
CA TYR A 9 -1.04 6.89 1.31
C TYR A 9 -1.33 8.36 1.63
N SER A 10 -2.53 8.85 1.30
CA SER A 10 -2.93 10.22 1.66
C SER A 10 -2.96 10.42 3.17
N ASP A 11 -3.42 9.42 3.92
CA ASP A 11 -3.45 9.44 5.39
C ASP A 11 -2.03 9.30 5.97
N SER A 12 -1.14 8.49 5.36
CA SER A 12 0.25 8.36 5.81
C SER A 12 1.03 9.66 5.62
N MET A 13 0.81 10.38 4.52
CA MET A 13 1.44 11.70 4.28
C MET A 13 0.99 12.78 5.27
N GLN A 14 -0.13 12.58 5.95
CA GLN A 14 -0.64 13.47 6.99
C GLN A 14 -0.28 12.99 8.41
N HIS A 15 0.34 11.82 8.53
CA HIS A 15 0.64 11.22 9.82
C HIS A 15 1.76 12.00 10.53
N PRO A 16 1.63 12.35 11.82
CA PRO A 16 2.62 13.15 12.55
C PRO A 16 4.04 12.57 12.53
N GLU A 17 4.14 11.24 12.55
CA GLU A 17 5.41 10.52 12.52
C GLU A 17 6.03 10.40 11.12
N CYS A 18 5.33 10.86 10.07
CA CYS A 18 5.83 10.85 8.69
C CYS A 18 6.25 12.26 8.28
N TRP A 19 7.56 12.47 8.04
CA TRP A 19 8.04 13.78 7.66
C TRP A 19 7.84 14.04 6.16
N PRO A 20 7.08 15.07 5.74
CA PRO A 20 6.63 15.23 4.36
C PRO A 20 7.72 15.31 3.28
N ILE A 21 8.96 15.66 3.66
CA ILE A 21 10.09 15.83 2.74
C ILE A 21 10.86 14.51 2.53
N MET A 22 10.95 13.67 3.57
CA MET A 22 11.82 12.47 3.58
C MET A 22 11.02 11.16 3.54
N ASP A 23 9.82 11.15 4.12
CA ASP A 23 9.03 9.95 4.36
C ASP A 23 7.83 9.83 3.41
N ASN A 24 8.02 10.24 2.15
CA ASN A 24 7.03 10.04 1.12
C ASN A 24 6.78 8.53 0.92
N PRO A 25 5.52 8.04 0.96
CA PRO A 25 5.20 6.61 0.79
C PRO A 25 5.75 5.99 -0.50
N TYR A 26 6.00 6.80 -1.55
CA TYR A 26 6.58 6.32 -2.80
C TYR A 26 8.09 6.01 -2.74
N THR A 27 8.81 6.58 -1.77
CA THR A 27 10.29 6.48 -1.69
C THR A 27 10.80 5.95 -0.35
N ASN A 28 9.92 5.82 0.66
CA ASN A 28 10.32 5.37 1.97
C ASN A 28 10.51 3.85 2.02
N PHE A 29 11.74 3.40 2.30
CA PHE A 29 12.03 1.98 2.46
C PHE A 29 11.56 1.47 3.82
N TYR A 30 10.83 0.35 3.81
CA TYR A 30 10.37 -0.34 5.00
C TYR A 30 10.76 -1.83 4.98
N HIS A 31 10.69 -2.46 6.14
CA HIS A 31 11.01 -3.87 6.35
C HIS A 31 9.75 -4.73 6.39
N TYR A 32 9.67 -5.69 5.47
CA TYR A 32 8.62 -6.71 5.42
C TYR A 32 9.22 -8.12 5.26
N LYS A 33 8.40 -9.15 5.49
CA LYS A 33 8.68 -10.53 5.12
C LYS A 33 7.56 -11.07 4.24
N CYS A 34 7.91 -11.92 3.29
CA CYS A 34 6.97 -12.70 2.50
C CYS A 34 7.17 -14.19 2.83
N ASP A 35 6.11 -14.82 3.30
CA ASP A 35 6.00 -16.28 3.39
C ASP A 35 5.27 -16.76 2.15
N ASP A 36 6.05 -17.21 1.17
CA ASP A 36 5.54 -17.63 -0.14
C ASP A 36 4.65 -18.87 -0.04
N ALA A 37 5.01 -19.82 0.83
CA ALA A 37 4.27 -21.06 1.03
C ALA A 37 2.83 -20.80 1.52
N HIS A 38 2.66 -19.81 2.40
CA HIS A 38 1.34 -19.43 2.92
C HIS A 38 0.76 -18.17 2.25
N LYS A 39 1.44 -17.62 1.23
CA LYS A 39 1.09 -16.35 0.55
C LYS A 39 0.79 -15.22 1.54
N LYS A 40 1.62 -15.11 2.58
CA LYS A 40 1.41 -14.19 3.70
C LYS A 40 2.51 -13.15 3.77
N ILE A 41 2.12 -11.88 3.78
CA ILE A 41 3.04 -10.75 3.97
C ILE A 41 2.98 -10.33 5.45
N THR A 42 4.10 -9.91 6.02
CA THR A 42 4.16 -9.39 7.40
C THR A 42 5.06 -8.18 7.46
N CYS A 43 4.52 -7.03 7.89
CA CYS A 43 5.29 -5.85 8.24
C CYS A 43 6.01 -6.08 9.56
N THR A 44 7.31 -5.82 9.59
CA THR A 44 8.16 -6.23 10.73
C THR A 44 8.33 -5.13 11.75
N LYS A 45 8.59 -5.51 13.00
CA LYS A 45 8.88 -4.57 14.12
C LYS A 45 10.16 -3.74 13.96
N LYS A 46 10.91 -3.92 12.87
CA LYS A 46 12.06 -3.06 12.53
C LYS A 46 11.64 -1.70 11.97
N ASN A 47 10.37 -1.57 11.60
CA ASN A 47 9.82 -0.31 11.11
C ASN A 47 9.54 0.62 12.28
N ASP A 48 9.92 1.90 12.13
CA ASP A 48 9.31 2.99 12.88
C ASP A 48 7.82 3.14 12.49
N GLU A 49 7.12 4.03 13.17
CA GLU A 49 5.69 4.19 13.01
C GLU A 49 5.29 4.57 11.58
N CYS A 50 6.02 5.49 10.95
CA CYS A 50 5.75 5.88 9.56
C CYS A 50 5.96 4.72 8.58
N LYS A 51 7.10 4.02 8.65
CA LYS A 51 7.38 2.86 7.80
C LYS A 51 6.39 1.73 8.04
N MET A 52 5.93 1.55 9.27
CA MET A 52 4.93 0.54 9.60
C MET A 52 3.59 0.90 8.95
N PHE A 53 3.19 2.18 9.01
CA PHE A 53 1.98 2.66 8.36
C PHE A 53 2.02 2.37 6.85
N ILE A 54 3.09 2.80 6.17
CA ILE A 54 3.26 2.63 4.72
C ILE A 54 3.29 1.14 4.35
N CYS A 55 4.04 0.33 5.10
CA CYS A 55 4.09 -1.12 4.89
C CYS A 55 2.70 -1.75 5.00
N GLU A 56 1.89 -1.35 5.99
CA GLU A 56 0.54 -1.88 6.17
C GLU A 56 -0.43 -1.44 5.08
N CYS A 57 -0.26 -0.24 4.50
CA CYS A 57 -0.98 0.16 3.29
C CYS A 57 -0.71 -0.81 2.14
N ASP A 58 0.57 -1.09 1.86
CA ASP A 58 0.99 -1.96 0.76
C ASP A 58 0.62 -3.42 0.99
N ARG A 59 0.79 -3.93 2.23
CA ARG A 59 0.38 -5.27 2.63
C ARG A 59 -1.11 -5.50 2.36
N LYS A 60 -1.96 -4.56 2.83
CA LYS A 60 -3.42 -4.66 2.65
C LYS A 60 -3.82 -4.55 1.18
N ALA A 61 -3.14 -3.70 0.40
CA ALA A 61 -3.38 -3.59 -1.03
C ALA A 61 -3.03 -4.91 -1.75
N ALA A 62 -1.87 -5.50 -1.47
CA ALA A 62 -1.45 -6.78 -2.04
C ALA A 62 -2.41 -7.94 -1.68
N GLU A 63 -2.86 -8.01 -0.42
CA GLU A 63 -3.86 -8.99 0.01
C GLU A 63 -5.24 -8.76 -0.62
N CYS A 64 -5.58 -7.49 -0.91
CA CYS A 64 -6.81 -7.16 -1.62
C CYS A 64 -6.71 -7.61 -3.09
N PHE A 65 -5.58 -7.36 -3.74
CA PHE A 65 -5.34 -7.79 -5.13
C PHE A 65 -5.36 -9.31 -5.27
N SER A 66 -4.77 -10.06 -4.32
CA SER A 66 -4.75 -11.53 -4.39
C SER A 66 -6.13 -12.18 -4.27
N LYS A 67 -7.13 -11.44 -3.76
CA LYS A 67 -8.53 -11.88 -3.60
C LYS A 67 -9.48 -11.27 -4.63
N SER A 68 -9.01 -10.31 -5.42
CA SER A 68 -9.84 -9.62 -6.40
C SER A 68 -9.65 -10.26 -7.78
N GLU A 69 -10.72 -10.25 -8.57
CA GLU A 69 -10.64 -10.68 -9.96
C GLU A 69 -9.87 -9.65 -10.80
N TRP A 70 -9.04 -10.14 -11.73
CA TRP A 70 -8.42 -9.31 -12.75
C TRP A 70 -9.27 -9.34 -14.02
N ILE A 71 -9.83 -8.18 -14.39
CA ILE A 71 -10.64 -7.98 -15.59
C ILE A 71 -9.77 -7.24 -16.63
N PRO A 72 -9.27 -7.92 -17.67
CA PRO A 72 -8.35 -7.32 -18.64
C PRO A 72 -8.90 -6.07 -19.33
N GLU A 73 -10.21 -5.99 -19.54
CA GLU A 73 -10.90 -4.87 -20.19
C GLU A 73 -10.87 -3.58 -19.35
N HIS A 74 -10.66 -3.70 -18.03
CA HIS A 74 -10.51 -2.54 -17.15
C HIS A 74 -9.05 -2.01 -17.13
N ASN A 75 -8.11 -2.72 -17.75
CA ASN A 75 -6.75 -2.22 -17.88
C ASN A 75 -6.74 -1.01 -18.82
N HIS A 76 -6.16 0.11 -18.36
CA HIS A 76 -6.20 1.40 -19.07
C HIS A 76 -7.63 1.91 -19.35
N LEU A 77 -8.59 1.63 -18.44
CA LEU A 77 -9.94 2.16 -18.56
C LEU A 77 -9.90 3.71 -18.65
N PRO A 78 -10.55 4.32 -19.66
CA PRO A 78 -10.59 5.77 -19.81
C PRO A 78 -11.15 6.48 -18.58
N ARG A 79 -10.53 7.61 -18.21
CA ARG A 79 -10.85 8.33 -16.96
C ARG A 79 -12.28 8.91 -16.94
N ASP A 80 -12.89 9.15 -18.10
CA ASP A 80 -14.29 9.56 -18.26
C ASP A 80 -15.31 8.47 -17.85
N LYS A 81 -14.84 7.24 -17.60
CA LYS A 81 -15.63 6.16 -17.01
C LYS A 81 -15.64 6.14 -15.49
N CYS A 82 -14.86 7.02 -14.84
CA CYS A 82 -14.85 7.18 -13.39
C CYS A 82 -15.78 8.35 -13.00
N HIS A 83 -16.60 8.16 -11.96
CA HIS A 83 -17.49 9.18 -11.40
C HIS A 83 -16.93 9.80 -10.12
#